data_AF-A0A925GM50-F1
#
_entry.id   AF-A0A925GM50-F1
#
_cell.length_a   1.000
_cell.length_b   1.000
_cell.length_c   1.000
_cell.angle_alpha   90.00
_cell.angle_beta   90.00
_cell.angle_gamma   90.00
#
_symmetry.space_group_name_H-M   'P 1'
#
loop_
_entity.id
_entity.type
_entity.pdbx_description
1 polymer ?
#
loop_
_entity_poly.entity_id
_entity_poly.type
_entity_poly.pdbx_seq_one_letter_code
_entity_poly.pdbx_strand_id
1 'polypeptide(L)'
;MPLDEEAFLQLKRELMLATIVGSLQKRELVFQDQRRPELKVYIYKEPNHKRPHVHIYFGGDEAASVCIGTRDVLAGTMNAKLLKPIRLWMAEHEVDLHRVWSEIQQGKKSELLWAQDV
;
A
#
# COMPACT_ATOMS: atom_id res chain seq x y z
N MET A 1 8.41 -14.54 38.73
CA MET A 1 7.50 -15.69 38.52
C MET A 1 7.41 -15.91 37.01
N PRO A 2 7.71 -17.10 36.47
CA PRO A 2 7.52 -17.35 35.05
C PRO A 2 6.03 -17.24 34.73
N LEU A 3 5.70 -16.72 33.54
CA LEU A 3 4.35 -16.85 32.99
C LEU A 3 4.03 -18.35 32.91
N ASP A 4 2.87 -18.76 33.43
CA ASP A 4 2.38 -20.11 33.17
C ASP A 4 2.05 -20.28 31.69
N GLU A 5 2.00 -21.53 31.25
CA GLU A 5 1.86 -21.90 29.85
C GLU A 5 0.55 -21.38 29.23
N GLU A 6 -0.49 -21.27 30.05
CA GLU A 6 -1.80 -20.78 29.64
C GLU A 6 -1.79 -19.26 29.37
N ALA A 7 -1.18 -18.47 30.26
CA ALA A 7 -0.97 -17.04 30.06
C ALA A 7 -0.10 -16.76 28.83
N PHE A 8 0.90 -17.59 28.57
CA PHE A 8 1.74 -17.47 27.38
C PHE A 8 0.98 -17.79 26.08
N LEU A 9 0.14 -18.82 26.08
CA LEU A 9 -0.69 -19.18 24.94
C LEU A 9 -1.77 -18.12 24.65
N GLN A 10 -2.36 -17.54 25.69
CA GLN A 10 -3.32 -16.46 25.56
C GLN A 10 -2.68 -15.22 24.93
N LEU A 11 -1.51 -14.80 25.43
CA LEU A 11 -0.76 -13.68 24.87
C LEU A 11 -0.37 -13.92 23.40
N LYS A 12 0.05 -15.14 23.05
CA LYS A 12 0.34 -15.51 21.66
C LYS A 12 -0.89 -15.42 20.76
N ARG A 13 -2.07 -15.83 21.24
CA ARG A 13 -3.33 -15.70 20.50
C ARG A 13 -3.72 -14.24 20.30
N GLU A 14 -3.61 -13.42 21.34
CA GLU A 14 -3.90 -11.99 21.27
C GLU A 14 -2.95 -11.27 20.31
N LEU A 15 -1.66 -11.61 20.33
CA LEU A 15 -0.68 -11.05 19.40
C LEU A 15 -0.95 -11.51 17.96
N MET A 16 -1.32 -12.77 17.76
CA MET A 16 -1.68 -13.30 16.44
C MET A 16 -2.95 -12.62 15.91
N LEU A 17 -3.97 -12.41 16.75
CA LEU A 17 -5.18 -11.67 16.38
C LEU A 17 -4.89 -10.20 16.08
N ALA A 18 -4.06 -9.53 16.88
CA ALA A 18 -3.62 -8.17 16.61
C ALA A 18 -2.81 -8.08 15.30
N THR A 19 -2.04 -9.12 14.98
CA THR A 19 -1.30 -9.23 13.72
C THR A 19 -2.24 -9.48 12.55
N ILE A 20 -3.25 -10.35 12.70
CA ILE A 20 -4.26 -10.63 11.68
C ILE A 20 -5.11 -9.39 11.42
N VAL A 21 -5.64 -8.76 12.47
CA VAL A 21 -6.42 -7.52 12.40
C VAL A 21 -5.58 -6.36 11.88
N GLY A 22 -4.32 -6.27 12.32
CA GLY A 22 -3.34 -5.33 11.78
C GLY A 22 -3.04 -5.59 10.30
N SER A 23 -2.98 -6.85 9.87
CA SER A 23 -2.74 -7.29 8.48
C SER A 23 -3.98 -7.21 7.59
N LEU A 24 -5.17 -7.00 8.16
CA LEU A 24 -6.33 -6.49 7.45
C LEU A 24 -6.15 -5.00 7.11
N GLN A 25 -4.91 -4.54 6.91
CA GLN A 25 -4.63 -3.30 6.22
C GLN A 25 -5.40 -3.34 4.91
N LYS A 26 -6.48 -2.58 4.85
CA LYS A 26 -7.22 -2.34 3.61
C LYS A 26 -6.24 -1.66 2.67
N ARG A 27 -5.67 -2.47 1.80
CA ARG A 27 -4.96 -2.00 0.63
C ARG A 27 -5.98 -1.69 -0.44
N GLU A 28 -6.05 -0.44 -0.84
CA GLU A 28 -6.88 -0.03 -1.97
C GLU A 28 -6.02 -0.15 -3.23
N LEU A 29 -6.46 -0.98 -4.19
CA LEU A 29 -5.82 -1.09 -5.50
C LEU A 29 -6.13 0.18 -6.27
N VAL A 30 -5.10 0.93 -6.65
CA VAL A 30 -5.24 2.21 -7.34
C VAL A 30 -4.83 2.14 -8.80
N PHE A 31 -4.01 1.15 -9.17
CA PHE A 31 -3.64 0.90 -10.56
C PHE A 31 -3.25 -0.57 -10.76
N GLN A 32 -3.61 -1.09 -11.93
CA GLN A 32 -3.12 -2.35 -12.45
C GLN A 32 -2.84 -2.17 -13.93
N ASP A 33 -1.66 -2.58 -14.38
CA ASP A 33 -1.32 -2.52 -15.80
C ASP A 33 -2.02 -3.65 -16.55
N GLN A 34 -2.87 -3.34 -17.53
CA GLN A 34 -3.57 -4.37 -18.32
C GLN A 34 -2.62 -5.30 -19.10
N ARG A 35 -1.45 -4.82 -19.52
CA ARG A 35 -0.45 -5.61 -20.26
C ARG A 35 0.45 -6.41 -19.33
N ARG A 36 0.51 -6.03 -18.06
CA ARG A 36 1.32 -6.66 -16.99
C ARG A 36 0.48 -6.80 -15.73
N PRO A 37 -0.46 -7.76 -15.68
CA PRO A 37 -1.38 -7.91 -14.56
C PRO A 37 -0.71 -8.14 -13.20
N GLU A 38 0.55 -8.58 -13.21
CA GLU A 38 1.42 -8.73 -12.05
C GLU A 38 1.92 -7.41 -11.47
N LEU A 39 1.82 -6.31 -12.23
CA LEU A 39 2.19 -4.97 -11.83
C LEU A 39 0.97 -4.23 -11.27
N LYS A 40 0.99 -4.01 -9.96
CA LYS A 40 -0.12 -3.40 -9.21
C LYS A 40 0.40 -2.28 -8.33
N VAL A 41 -0.43 -1.27 -8.11
CA VAL A 41 -0.12 -0.16 -7.21
C VAL A 41 -1.23 -0.05 -6.19
N TYR A 42 -0.84 0.11 -4.94
CA TYR A 42 -1.75 0.20 -3.81
C TYR A 42 -1.48 1.44 -2.96
N ILE A 43 -2.49 1.85 -2.20
CA ILE A 43 -2.34 2.77 -1.07
C ILE A 43 -2.85 2.09 0.19
N TYR A 44 -2.11 2.26 1.28
CA TYR A 44 -2.38 1.66 2.59
C TYR A 44 -2.72 2.72 3.63
N LYS A 45 -3.35 2.28 4.71
CA LYS A 45 -3.40 3.07 5.94
C LYS A 45 -2.05 2.98 6.63
N GLU A 46 -1.39 4.12 6.79
CA GLU A 46 -0.03 4.24 7.29
C GLU A 46 -0.04 4.88 8.69
N PRO A 47 0.02 4.08 9.77
CA PRO A 47 -0.04 4.62 11.12
C PRO A 47 1.20 5.45 11.49
N ASN A 48 2.34 5.15 10.84
CA ASN A 48 3.65 5.70 11.22
C ASN A 48 4.24 6.65 10.16
N HIS A 49 3.74 6.63 8.91
CA HIS A 49 4.29 7.42 7.82
C HIS A 49 3.33 8.53 7.39
N LYS A 50 3.76 9.78 7.52
CA LYS A 50 2.93 10.96 7.18
C LYS A 50 3.12 11.42 5.74
N ARG A 51 4.20 11.03 5.07
CA ARG A 51 4.47 11.43 3.69
C ARG A 51 3.57 10.63 2.74
N PRO A 52 2.75 11.25 1.89
CA PRO A 52 1.90 10.54 0.93
C PRO A 52 2.71 9.74 -0.09
N HIS A 53 2.44 8.45 -0.19
CA HIS A 53 3.12 7.54 -1.12
C HIS A 53 2.20 6.41 -1.60
N VAL A 54 2.64 5.72 -2.65
CA VAL A 54 2.02 4.49 -3.16
C VAL A 54 3.00 3.33 -2.98
N HIS A 55 2.47 2.11 -2.89
CA HIS A 55 3.24 0.87 -2.86
C HIS A 55 3.07 0.13 -4.18
N ILE A 56 4.18 -0.12 -4.86
CA ILE A 56 4.23 -0.82 -6.14
C ILE A 56 4.57 -2.28 -5.88
N TYR A 57 3.74 -3.18 -6.40
CA TYR A 57 3.91 -4.62 -6.35
C TYR A 57 4.22 -5.16 -7.73
N PHE A 58 5.14 -6.12 -7.79
CA PHE A 58 5.47 -6.85 -9.01
C PHE A 58 5.72 -8.31 -8.68
N GLY A 59 5.00 -9.23 -9.33
CA GLY A 59 5.15 -10.67 -9.09
C GLY A 59 4.62 -11.15 -7.73
N GLY A 60 3.86 -10.32 -7.01
CA GLY A 60 3.27 -10.65 -5.71
C GLY A 60 3.97 -9.99 -4.52
N ASP A 61 5.19 -9.49 -4.71
CA ASP A 61 5.98 -8.83 -3.67
C ASP A 61 5.97 -7.31 -3.84
N GLU A 62 6.16 -6.58 -2.74
CA GLU A 62 6.36 -5.13 -2.78
C GLU A 62 7.74 -4.83 -3.38
N ALA A 63 7.74 -4.16 -4.53
CA ALA A 63 8.95 -3.81 -5.26
C ALA A 63 9.49 -2.42 -4.86
N ALA A 64 8.61 -1.45 -4.64
CA ALA A 64 9.00 -0.08 -4.28
C ALA A 64 7.87 0.72 -3.64
N SER A 65 8.24 1.65 -2.77
CA SER A 65 7.35 2.72 -2.27
C SER A 65 7.74 4.04 -2.93
N VAL A 66 6.77 4.80 -3.46
CA VAL A 66 7.02 6.01 -4.27
C VAL A 66 6.18 7.18 -3.77
N CYS A 67 6.82 8.33 -3.52
CA CYS A 67 6.18 9.57 -3.10
C CYS A 67 5.18 10.06 -4.15
N ILE A 68 3.95 10.41 -3.75
CA ILE A 68 2.91 10.87 -4.70
C ILE A 68 3.33 12.21 -5.36
N GLY A 69 3.74 13.20 -4.57
CA GLY A 69 4.01 14.55 -5.10
C GLY A 69 5.36 14.70 -5.82
N THR A 70 6.42 14.00 -5.40
CA THR A 70 7.75 14.11 -6.06
C THR A 70 8.02 12.99 -7.06
N ARG A 71 7.33 11.84 -6.93
CA ARG A 71 7.60 10.59 -7.66
C ARG A 71 8.96 9.97 -7.33
N ASP A 72 9.61 10.41 -6.25
CA ASP A 72 10.84 9.81 -5.75
C ASP A 72 10.57 8.44 -5.13
N VAL A 73 11.50 7.51 -5.35
CA VAL A 73 11.47 6.21 -4.66
C VAL A 73 11.89 6.46 -3.22
N LEU A 74 11.02 6.10 -2.28
CA LEU A 74 11.25 6.22 -0.85
C LEU A 74 11.89 4.95 -0.28
N ALA A 75 11.54 3.79 -0.82
CA ALA A 75 12.08 2.49 -0.45
C ALA A 75 11.96 1.48 -1.60
N GLY A 76 12.78 0.44 -1.56
CA GLY A 76 12.82 -0.62 -2.57
C GLY A 76 13.61 -0.26 -3.83
N THR A 77 13.66 -1.20 -4.77
CA THR A 77 14.42 -1.07 -6.01
C THR A 77 13.62 -1.67 -7.14
N MET A 78 13.41 -0.89 -8.20
CA MET A 78 12.62 -1.30 -9.36
C MET A 78 13.29 -0.89 -10.65
N ASN A 79 13.18 -1.73 -11.67
CA ASN A 79 13.71 -1.42 -13.00
C ASN A 79 13.04 -0.15 -13.56
N ALA A 80 13.85 0.80 -14.02
CA ALA A 80 13.37 2.07 -14.56
C ALA A 80 12.34 1.92 -15.70
N LYS A 81 12.42 0.84 -16.51
CA LYS A 81 11.45 0.55 -17.58
C LYS A 81 10.05 0.22 -17.06
N LEU A 82 9.97 -0.41 -15.88
CA LEU A 82 8.70 -0.71 -15.22
C LEU A 82 8.20 0.52 -14.44
N LEU A 83 9.11 1.27 -13.81
CA LEU A 83 8.77 2.42 -12.98
C LEU A 83 8.30 3.64 -13.80
N LYS A 84 8.87 3.86 -14.99
CA LYS A 84 8.54 5.00 -15.85
C LYS A 84 7.03 5.13 -16.16
N PRO A 85 6.31 4.10 -16.65
CA PRO A 85 4.88 4.23 -16.92
C PRO A 85 4.07 4.51 -15.66
N ILE A 86 4.45 3.94 -14.51
CA ILE A 86 3.78 4.21 -13.23
C ILE A 86 3.97 5.66 -12.84
N ARG A 87 5.17 6.23 -12.97
CA ARG A 87 5.42 7.65 -12.66
C ARG A 87 4.62 8.60 -13.55
N LEU A 88 4.43 8.25 -14.83
CA LEU A 88 3.60 9.03 -15.74
C LEU A 88 2.13 8.99 -15.31
N TRP A 89 1.60 7.80 -15.06
CA TRP A 89 0.26 7.63 -14.51
C TRP A 89 0.10 8.38 -13.17
N MET A 90 1.07 8.31 -12.25
CA MET A 90 1.02 9.06 -10.99
C MET A 90 0.94 10.57 -11.20
N ALA A 91 1.63 11.11 -12.21
CA ALA A 91 1.60 12.53 -12.51
C ALA A 91 0.24 12.96 -13.10
N GLU A 92 -0.37 12.11 -13.93
CA GLU A 92 -1.71 12.35 -14.50
C GLU A 92 -2.82 12.30 -13.43
N HIS A 93 -2.63 11.49 -12.38
CA HIS A 93 -3.61 11.25 -11.33
C HIS A 93 -3.22 11.83 -9.95
N GLU A 94 -2.26 12.75 -9.87
CA GLU A 94 -1.68 13.22 -8.61
C GLU A 94 -2.72 13.74 -7.61
N VAL A 95 -3.68 14.55 -8.08
CA VAL A 95 -4.75 15.12 -7.26
C VAL A 95 -5.62 14.03 -6.63
N ASP A 96 -6.02 13.04 -7.44
CA ASP A 96 -6.82 11.92 -6.96
C ASP A 96 -6.02 11.05 -5.98
N LEU A 97 -4.75 10.78 -6.25
CA LEU A 97 -3.90 10.00 -5.36
C LEU A 97 -3.75 10.66 -3.99
N HIS A 98 -3.61 11.99 -3.94
CA HIS A 98 -3.59 12.73 -2.68
C HIS A 98 -4.92 12.66 -1.92
N ARG A 99 -6.04 12.73 -2.64
CA ARG A 99 -7.39 12.57 -2.06
C ARG A 99 -7.57 11.16 -1.49
N VAL A 100 -7.29 10.14 -2.28
CA VAL A 100 -7.36 8.71 -1.92
C VAL A 100 -6.48 8.44 -0.70
N TRP A 101 -5.25 8.92 -0.71
CA TRP A 101 -4.35 8.84 0.45
C TRP A 101 -5.01 9.40 1.71
N SER A 102 -5.52 10.64 1.63
CA SER A 102 -6.16 11.30 2.78
C SER A 102 -7.38 10.54 3.29
N GLU A 103 -8.23 10.05 2.39
CA GLU A 103 -9.40 9.23 2.72
C GLU A 103 -9.00 7.94 3.44
N ILE A 104 -8.02 7.20 2.90
CA ILE A 104 -7.52 5.96 3.48
C ILE A 104 -6.87 6.20 4.85
N GLN A 105 -6.09 7.27 5.01
CA GLN A 105 -5.50 7.62 6.32
C GLN A 105 -6.59 7.92 7.37
N GLN A 106 -7.71 8.51 6.95
CA GLN A 106 -8.88 8.75 7.80
C GLN A 106 -9.72 7.49 8.05
N GLY A 107 -9.37 6.35 7.45
CA GLY A 107 -10.14 5.10 7.54
C GLY A 107 -11.40 5.07 6.68
N LYS A 108 -11.52 5.97 5.71
CA LYS A 108 -12.60 5.99 4.72
C LYS A 108 -12.26 5.06 3.57
N LYS A 109 -13.29 4.45 2.97
CA LYS A 109 -13.14 3.74 1.70
C LYS A 109 -13.04 4.78 0.59
N SER A 110 -12.00 4.69 -0.23
CA SER A 110 -11.88 5.52 -1.42
C SER A 110 -12.64 4.89 -2.57
N GLU A 111 -13.48 5.67 -3.26
CA GLU A 111 -14.07 5.27 -4.54
C GLU A 111 -13.17 5.80 -5.66
N LEU A 112 -12.29 4.93 -6.17
CA LEU A 112 -11.53 5.22 -7.39
C LEU A 112 -12.36 4.77 -8.58
N LEU A 113 -12.86 5.74 -9.34
CA LEU A 113 -13.70 5.49 -10.51
C LEU A 113 -12.91 5.06 -11.75
N TRP A 114 -11.57 5.17 -11.75
CA TRP A 114 -10.71 4.97 -12.93
C TRP A 114 -9.66 3.85 -12.77
N ALA A 115 -9.62 3.14 -11.64
CA ALA A 115 -8.56 2.15 -11.35
C ALA A 115 -8.53 0.92 -12.29
N GLN A 116 -9.40 0.85 -13.29
CA GLN A 116 -9.56 -0.29 -14.19
C GLN A 116 -9.35 0.04 -15.68
N ASP A 117 -9.19 1.32 -16.05
CA ASP A 117 -9.28 1.77 -17.45
C ASP A 117 -7.93 2.00 -18.16
N VAL A 118 -6.80 1.51 -17.62
CA VAL A 118 -5.44 1.74 -18.19
C VAL A 118 -4.70 0.45 -18.54
#